data_AF-A0A2D4HXP6-F1
#
_entry.id   AF-A0A2D4HXP6-F1
#
_cell.length_a   1.000
_cell.length_b   1.000
_cell.length_c   1.000
_cell.angle_alpha   90.00
_cell.angle_beta   90.00
_cell.angle_gamma   90.00
#
_symmetry.space_group_name_H-M   'P 1'
#
loop_
_entity.id
_entity.type
_entity.pdbx_description
1 polymer ?
#
loop_
_entity_poly.entity_id
_entity_poly.type
_entity_poly.pdbx_seq_one_letter_code
_entity_poly.pdbx_strand_id
1 'polypeptide(L)'
;KQKHFFYFPVIYLYHQSSGPIEYKGPMNAVYIEKFVRRVMTPLLYISSQSKLQRFLSSYEPGVLGYFEFNASPQPPGYLTFFASALHSLKKDYLGTIHFGVITDRLLAKEIALNDSGTIYLHRHVNASLLYPHETLNFTAENVWKWALENRETFLHWLRPHGGKSLLLYNELKKGPALLLFLPFDPLAESHPLLDEISKLALEYKGCNRGQQEDAEPQSLQGGDPLVAAGLHLPTAEAASSAP
;
A
#
# COMPACT_ATOMS: atom_id res chain seq x y z
N LYS A 1 9.06 -15.24 -29.88
CA LYS A 1 8.08 -14.14 -30.11
C LYS A 1 8.85 -12.84 -30.32
N GLN A 2 8.62 -12.15 -31.44
CA GLN A 2 9.26 -10.88 -31.79
C GLN A 2 8.91 -9.84 -30.71
N LYS A 3 9.91 -9.15 -30.15
CA LYS A 3 9.70 -8.10 -29.14
C LYS A 3 9.41 -6.81 -29.90
N HIS A 4 8.16 -6.33 -29.84
CA HIS A 4 7.76 -5.07 -30.47
C HIS A 4 8.21 -3.91 -29.60
N PHE A 5 9.33 -3.30 -29.95
CA PHE A 5 9.78 -2.04 -29.37
C PHE A 5 9.16 -0.90 -30.18
N PHE A 6 8.28 -0.11 -29.56
CA PHE A 6 7.54 0.96 -30.23
C PHE A 6 8.26 2.31 -30.22
N TYR A 7 9.29 2.46 -29.39
CA TYR A 7 10.09 3.68 -29.23
C TYR A 7 11.46 3.32 -28.65
N PHE A 8 12.39 4.28 -28.66
CA PHE A 8 13.74 4.12 -28.13
C PHE A 8 14.23 5.42 -27.44
N PRO A 9 15.08 5.34 -26.40
CA PRO A 9 15.54 4.10 -25.74
C PRO A 9 14.45 3.50 -24.83
N VAL A 10 14.41 2.16 -24.73
CA VAL A 10 13.53 1.44 -23.80
C VAL A 10 14.30 0.36 -23.07
N ILE A 11 14.11 0.28 -21.76
CA ILE A 11 14.72 -0.73 -20.90
C ILE A 11 13.61 -1.64 -20.36
N TYR A 12 13.76 -2.95 -20.60
CA TYR A 12 12.88 -3.97 -20.04
C TYR A 12 13.67 -4.91 -19.15
N LEU A 13 13.15 -5.15 -17.96
CA LEU A 13 13.63 -6.21 -17.08
C LEU A 13 12.73 -7.44 -17.23
N TYR A 14 13.35 -8.60 -17.42
CA TYR A 14 12.67 -9.88 -17.53
C TYR A 14 12.86 -10.64 -16.23
N HIS A 15 11.75 -10.92 -15.54
CA HIS A 15 11.75 -11.79 -14.37
C HIS A 15 11.38 -13.22 -14.80
N GLN A 16 11.77 -14.25 -14.04
CA GLN A 16 11.45 -15.64 -14.43
C GLN A 16 9.95 -15.94 -14.32
N SER A 17 9.30 -15.46 -13.26
CA SER A 17 7.87 -15.67 -12.99
C SER A 17 6.95 -14.59 -13.55
N SER A 18 7.49 -13.51 -14.14
CA SER A 18 6.70 -12.41 -14.69
C SER A 18 7.28 -11.98 -16.04
N GLY A 19 6.41 -11.56 -16.95
CA GLY A 19 6.83 -11.06 -18.27
C GLY A 19 7.68 -9.78 -18.19
N PRO A 20 7.95 -9.13 -19.34
CA PRO A 20 8.73 -7.90 -19.35
C PRO A 20 8.08 -6.82 -18.47
N ILE A 21 8.90 -6.21 -17.61
CA ILE A 21 8.57 -5.02 -16.82
C ILE A 21 9.37 -3.85 -17.40
N GLU A 22 8.65 -2.85 -17.88
CA GLU A 22 9.24 -1.68 -18.53
C GLU A 22 9.74 -0.68 -17.48
N TYR A 23 10.98 -0.21 -17.65
CA TYR A 23 11.50 0.90 -16.88
C TYR A 23 11.02 2.23 -17.48
N LYS A 24 10.27 3.00 -16.68
CA LYS A 24 9.71 4.31 -17.08
C LYS A 24 10.29 5.48 -16.29
N GLY A 25 11.36 5.25 -15.54
CA GLY A 25 12.04 6.28 -14.76
C GLY A 25 13.08 7.07 -15.57
N PRO A 26 13.77 8.03 -14.93
CA PRO A 26 14.84 8.81 -15.55
C PRO A 26 15.99 7.93 -16.05
N MET A 27 16.59 8.26 -17.19
CA MET A 27 17.77 7.54 -17.73
C MET A 27 19.03 7.86 -16.92
N ASN A 28 19.11 7.32 -15.70
CA ASN A 28 20.20 7.49 -14.75
C ASN A 28 20.50 6.14 -14.07
N ALA A 29 21.78 5.79 -13.96
CA ALA A 29 22.23 4.50 -13.44
C ALA A 29 21.68 4.17 -12.05
N VAL A 30 21.62 5.15 -11.14
CA VAL A 30 21.18 4.94 -9.76
C VAL A 30 19.68 4.61 -9.70
N TYR A 31 18.89 5.23 -10.57
CA TYR A 31 17.45 4.96 -10.66
C TYR A 31 17.17 3.60 -11.31
N ILE A 32 17.95 3.23 -12.33
CA ILE A 32 17.86 1.92 -12.97
C ILE A 32 18.23 0.83 -11.96
N GLU A 33 19.29 1.02 -11.17
CA GLU A 33 19.68 0.10 -10.10
C GLU A 33 18.54 -0.08 -9.07
N LYS A 34 17.97 1.02 -8.57
CA LYS A 34 16.84 0.98 -7.62
C LYS A 34 15.65 0.21 -8.20
N PHE A 35 15.34 0.41 -9.48
CA PHE A 35 14.30 -0.35 -10.17
C PHE A 35 14.61 -1.84 -10.27
N VAL A 36 15.84 -2.21 -10.66
CA VAL A 36 16.26 -3.62 -10.75
C VAL A 36 16.14 -4.29 -9.39
N ARG A 37 16.65 -3.66 -8.31
CA ARG A 37 16.53 -4.18 -6.94
C ARG A 37 15.06 -4.39 -6.56
N ARG A 38 14.18 -3.43 -6.85
CA ARG A 38 12.75 -3.53 -6.54
C ARG A 38 12.05 -4.68 -7.26
N VAL A 39 12.42 -4.96 -8.51
CA VAL A 39 11.87 -6.10 -9.27
C VAL A 39 12.45 -7.43 -8.78
N MET A 40 13.71 -7.47 -8.34
CA MET A 40 14.32 -8.68 -7.77
C MET A 40 13.74 -9.03 -6.39
N THR A 41 13.40 -8.03 -5.59
CA THR A 41 12.81 -8.20 -4.26
C THR A 41 11.53 -7.38 -4.14
N PRO A 42 10.42 -7.81 -4.76
CA PRO A 42 9.17 -7.06 -4.80
C PRO A 42 8.38 -7.14 -3.48
N LEU A 43 8.76 -8.07 -2.59
CA LEU A 43 8.18 -8.24 -1.26
C LEU A 43 9.16 -7.76 -0.18
N LEU A 44 8.66 -6.95 0.75
CA LEU A 44 9.38 -6.57 1.96
C LEU A 44 9.22 -7.66 3.02
N TYR A 45 10.34 -8.23 3.48
CA TYR A 45 10.29 -9.22 4.57
C TYR A 45 10.13 -8.54 5.93
N ILE A 46 8.97 -8.77 6.55
CA ILE A 46 8.59 -8.21 7.86
C ILE A 46 8.95 -9.21 8.94
N SER A 47 10.16 -9.04 9.49
CA SER A 47 10.77 -9.99 10.43
C SER A 47 10.65 -9.60 11.90
N SER A 48 10.07 -8.43 12.21
CA SER A 48 10.00 -7.89 13.57
C SER A 48 8.85 -6.90 13.70
N GLN A 49 8.39 -6.69 14.94
CA GLN A 49 7.41 -5.66 15.28
C GLN A 49 7.83 -4.27 14.80
N SER A 50 9.10 -3.90 14.95
CA SER A 50 9.61 -2.60 14.47
C SER A 50 9.51 -2.43 12.94
N LYS A 51 9.69 -3.50 12.16
CA LYS A 51 9.49 -3.46 10.71
C LYS A 51 8.01 -3.42 10.34
N LEU A 52 7.17 -4.15 11.08
CA LEU A 52 5.72 -4.11 10.90
C LEU A 52 5.19 -2.70 11.16
N GLN A 53 5.55 -2.08 12.29
CA GLN A 53 5.17 -0.71 12.62
C GLN A 53 5.63 0.28 11.54
N ARG A 54 6.88 0.17 11.06
CA ARG A 54 7.36 1.01 9.94
C ARG A 54 6.57 0.81 8.65
N PHE A 55 6.17 -0.43 8.36
CA PHE A 55 5.36 -0.74 7.18
C PHE A 55 3.96 -0.13 7.28
N LEU A 56 3.33 -0.27 8.45
CA LEU A 56 1.98 0.27 8.70
C LEU A 56 1.98 1.80 8.79
N SER A 57 3.04 2.42 9.32
CA SER A 57 3.16 3.88 9.42
C SER A 57 3.46 4.58 8.09
N SER A 58 3.74 3.83 7.03
CA SER A 58 4.03 4.38 5.71
C SER A 58 2.81 5.11 5.14
N TYR A 59 3.03 6.26 4.50
CA TYR A 59 1.96 6.97 3.81
C TYR A 59 1.43 6.22 2.58
N GLU A 60 2.25 5.34 2.01
CA GLU A 60 1.86 4.52 0.88
C GLU A 60 1.05 3.31 1.35
N PRO A 61 -0.06 2.96 0.68
CA PRO A 61 -0.86 1.80 1.03
C PRO A 61 -0.01 0.52 0.97
N GLY A 62 -0.24 -0.35 1.96
CA GLY A 62 0.53 -1.57 2.15
C GLY A 62 -0.35 -2.81 2.14
N VAL A 63 0.09 -3.85 1.44
CA VAL A 63 -0.52 -5.18 1.44
C VAL A 63 0.42 -6.15 2.14
N LEU A 64 -0.05 -6.84 3.16
CA LEU A 64 0.68 -7.85 3.92
C LEU A 64 0.11 -9.23 3.66
N GLY A 65 0.97 -10.20 3.37
CA GLY A 65 0.61 -11.61 3.31
C GLY A 65 1.27 -12.37 4.46
N TYR A 66 0.49 -13.20 5.15
CA TYR A 66 1.02 -14.12 6.16
C TYR A 66 1.22 -15.50 5.55
N PHE A 67 2.43 -16.05 5.61
CA PHE A 67 2.75 -17.36 5.05
C PHE A 67 3.71 -18.14 5.95
N GLU A 68 3.30 -19.32 6.42
CA GLU A 68 4.15 -20.19 7.25
C GLU A 68 5.09 -21.05 6.40
N PHE A 69 6.40 -20.84 6.52
CA PHE A 69 7.44 -21.61 5.82
C PHE A 69 7.95 -22.79 6.65
N ASN A 70 7.03 -23.52 7.30
CA ASN A 70 7.36 -24.57 8.27
C ASN A 70 7.68 -25.93 7.61
N ALA A 71 7.34 -26.11 6.33
CA ALA A 71 7.58 -27.33 5.59
C ALA A 71 7.85 -27.04 4.11
N SER A 72 8.42 -28.00 3.40
CA SER A 72 8.49 -28.03 1.93
C SER A 72 7.32 -28.88 1.41
N PRO A 73 6.62 -28.48 0.34
CA PRO A 73 6.87 -27.33 -0.55
C PRO A 73 6.50 -25.97 0.06
N GLN A 74 6.79 -24.88 -0.66
CA GLN A 74 6.42 -23.51 -0.26
C GLN A 74 4.93 -23.41 0.08
N PRO A 75 4.55 -22.55 1.06
CA PRO A 75 3.17 -22.42 1.50
C PRO A 75 2.25 -22.05 0.32
N PRO A 76 1.04 -22.63 0.27
CA PRO A 76 0.10 -22.36 -0.80
C PRO A 76 -0.22 -20.87 -0.88
N GLY A 77 -0.31 -20.36 -2.10
CA GLY A 77 -0.63 -18.96 -2.38
C GLY A 77 0.54 -17.97 -2.30
N TYR A 78 1.68 -18.32 -1.70
CA TYR A 78 2.83 -17.42 -1.62
C TYR A 78 3.32 -16.97 -3.01
N LEU A 79 3.45 -17.91 -3.96
CA LEU A 79 3.88 -17.59 -5.32
C LEU A 79 2.88 -16.68 -6.06
N THR A 80 1.58 -16.83 -5.80
CA THR A 80 0.55 -15.96 -6.36
C THR A 80 0.69 -14.55 -5.79
N PHE A 81 0.89 -14.43 -4.48
CA PHE A 81 1.10 -13.15 -3.81
C PHE A 81 2.37 -12.44 -4.27
N PHE A 82 3.47 -13.19 -4.41
CA PHE A 82 4.71 -12.70 -5.00
C PHE A 82 4.50 -12.21 -6.44
N ALA A 83 3.74 -12.96 -7.24
CA ALA A 83 3.37 -12.55 -8.59
C ALA A 83 2.47 -11.30 -8.60
N SER A 84 1.61 -11.09 -7.60
CA SER A 84 0.83 -9.84 -7.43
C SER A 84 1.74 -8.63 -7.24
N ALA A 85 2.78 -8.76 -6.41
CA ALA A 85 3.73 -7.68 -6.19
C ALA A 85 4.48 -7.32 -7.47
N LEU A 86 4.91 -8.32 -8.26
CA LEU A 86 5.48 -8.08 -9.60
C LEU A 86 4.47 -7.49 -10.58
N HIS A 87 3.21 -7.92 -10.52
CA HIS A 87 2.14 -7.36 -11.35
C HIS A 87 1.92 -5.88 -11.03
N SER A 88 1.98 -5.51 -9.75
CA SER A 88 1.90 -4.12 -9.29
C SER A 88 3.01 -3.28 -9.91
N LEU A 89 4.27 -3.73 -9.85
CA LEU A 89 5.41 -3.02 -10.48
C LEU A 89 5.28 -2.87 -12.00
N LYS A 90 4.66 -3.86 -12.67
CA LYS A 90 4.42 -3.81 -14.11
C LYS A 90 3.37 -2.77 -14.50
N LYS A 91 2.30 -2.65 -13.70
CA LYS A 91 1.19 -1.73 -13.96
C LYS A 91 1.48 -0.32 -13.44
N ASP A 92 2.18 -0.24 -12.34
CA ASP A 92 2.59 0.97 -11.66
C ASP A 92 4.07 0.87 -11.25
N TYR A 93 4.94 1.41 -12.12
CA TYR A 93 6.39 1.35 -11.94
C TYR A 93 6.91 2.12 -10.71
N LEU A 94 6.10 3.04 -10.17
CA LEU A 94 6.45 3.71 -8.92
C LEU A 94 6.11 2.87 -7.69
N GLY A 95 5.31 1.82 -7.87
CA GLY A 95 4.84 0.94 -6.83
C GLY A 95 4.17 1.70 -5.69
N THR A 96 3.11 2.43 -6.02
CA THR A 96 2.27 3.15 -5.05
C THR A 96 1.60 2.22 -4.02
N ILE A 97 1.69 0.91 -4.21
CA ILE A 97 1.28 -0.10 -3.23
C ILE A 97 2.49 -0.96 -2.90
N HIS A 98 2.86 -1.00 -1.64
CA HIS A 98 3.91 -1.86 -1.13
C HIS A 98 3.37 -3.23 -0.76
N PHE A 99 4.15 -4.27 -1.03
CA PHE A 99 3.82 -5.63 -0.64
C PHE A 99 4.83 -6.10 0.41
N GLY A 100 4.33 -6.66 1.50
CA GLY A 100 5.15 -7.23 2.56
C GLY A 100 4.73 -8.66 2.87
N VAL A 101 5.67 -9.45 3.39
CA VAL A 101 5.43 -10.83 3.81
C VAL A 101 5.84 -11.01 5.26
N ILE A 102 4.94 -11.60 6.04
CA ILE A 102 5.17 -12.02 7.42
C ILE A 102 5.25 -13.54 7.42
N THR A 103 6.27 -14.09 8.08
CA THR A 103 6.44 -15.54 8.23
C THR A 103 6.27 -16.01 9.67
N ASP A 104 6.36 -15.10 10.64
CA ASP A 104 6.19 -15.38 12.06
C ASP A 104 4.71 -15.25 12.46
N ARG A 105 4.16 -16.34 13.00
CA ARG A 105 2.77 -16.42 13.50
C ARG A 105 2.47 -15.41 14.60
N LEU A 106 3.40 -15.22 15.53
CA LEU A 106 3.20 -14.32 16.67
C LEU A 106 3.11 -12.88 16.18
N LEU A 107 3.96 -12.52 15.22
CA LEU A 107 3.94 -11.20 14.59
C LEU A 107 2.68 -10.98 13.74
N ALA A 108 2.23 -12.00 13.00
CA ALA A 108 1.01 -11.92 12.20
C ALA A 108 -0.25 -11.66 13.04
N LYS A 109 -0.31 -12.26 14.25
CA LYS A 109 -1.41 -12.06 15.20
C LYS A 109 -1.54 -10.61 15.69
N GLU A 110 -0.47 -9.81 15.66
CA GLU A 110 -0.54 -8.38 16.04
C GLU A 110 -1.49 -7.58 15.13
N ILE A 111 -1.69 -8.03 13.89
CA ILE A 111 -2.62 -7.45 12.92
C ILE A 111 -3.80 -8.38 12.60
N ALA A 112 -4.15 -9.26 13.55
CA ALA A 112 -5.24 -10.22 13.44
C ALA A 112 -5.15 -11.19 12.24
N LEU A 113 -3.94 -11.46 11.74
CA LEU A 113 -3.73 -12.53 10.75
C LEU A 113 -3.46 -13.85 11.47
N ASN A 114 -4.49 -14.70 11.52
CA ASN A 114 -4.42 -15.99 12.22
C ASN A 114 -4.00 -17.15 11.31
N ASP A 115 -4.42 -17.13 10.06
CA ASP A 115 -4.30 -18.25 9.13
C ASP A 115 -3.30 -17.96 8.02
N SER A 116 -2.41 -18.91 7.75
CA SER A 116 -1.45 -18.83 6.66
C SER A 116 -2.18 -18.78 5.31
N GLY A 117 -1.74 -17.88 4.42
CA GLY A 117 -2.40 -17.57 3.15
C GLY A 117 -3.29 -16.32 3.21
N THR A 118 -3.54 -15.76 4.40
CA THR A 118 -4.36 -14.56 4.54
C THR A 118 -3.63 -13.33 4.01
N ILE A 119 -4.33 -12.52 3.22
CA ILE A 119 -3.83 -11.25 2.70
C ILE A 119 -4.60 -10.10 3.35
N TYR A 120 -3.84 -9.12 3.84
CA TYR A 120 -4.31 -7.95 4.58
C TYR A 120 -3.94 -6.68 3.81
N LEU A 121 -4.91 -5.81 3.58
CA LEU A 121 -4.69 -4.46 3.08
C LEU A 121 -4.78 -3.49 4.25
N HIS A 122 -3.66 -2.85 4.55
CA HIS A 122 -3.61 -1.79 5.54
C HIS A 122 -4.28 -0.52 5.02
N ARG A 123 -5.18 0.03 5.84
CA ARG A 123 -5.85 1.31 5.63
C ARG A 123 -5.69 2.16 6.89
N HIS A 124 -5.53 3.47 6.70
CA HIS A 124 -5.22 4.42 7.78
C HIS A 124 -6.48 5.00 8.41
N VAL A 125 -7.54 5.23 7.64
CA VAL A 125 -8.75 5.93 8.11
C VAL A 125 -9.94 4.98 8.28
N ASN A 126 -10.14 4.09 7.31
CA ASN A 126 -11.14 3.04 7.39
C ASN A 126 -10.56 1.78 8.02
N ALA A 127 -11.45 0.86 8.42
CA ALA A 127 -11.06 -0.48 8.88
C ALA A 127 -10.11 -1.14 7.88
N SER A 128 -9.06 -1.83 8.31
CA SER A 128 -8.24 -2.57 7.35
C SER A 128 -9.04 -3.76 6.76
N LEU A 129 -8.65 -4.24 5.58
CA LEU A 129 -9.42 -5.27 4.87
C LEU A 129 -8.65 -6.57 4.73
N LEU A 130 -9.37 -7.68 4.81
CA LEU A 130 -8.88 -8.99 4.40
C LEU A 130 -9.30 -9.29 2.96
N TYR A 131 -8.42 -9.94 2.21
CA TYR A 131 -8.76 -10.38 0.86
C TYR A 131 -9.87 -11.44 0.91
N PRO A 132 -10.99 -11.22 0.21
CA PRO A 132 -12.17 -12.07 0.32
C PRO A 132 -11.99 -13.33 -0.55
N HIS A 133 -11.29 -14.32 0.00
CA HIS A 133 -11.03 -15.60 -0.67
C HIS A 133 -12.31 -16.36 -1.09
N GLU A 134 -13.42 -16.12 -0.39
CA GLU A 134 -14.72 -16.76 -0.67
C GLU A 134 -15.40 -16.24 -1.94
N THR A 135 -15.17 -14.97 -2.29
CA THR A 135 -15.88 -14.31 -3.41
C THR A 135 -14.96 -13.99 -4.58
N LEU A 136 -13.65 -13.86 -4.36
CA LEU A 136 -12.67 -13.53 -5.39
C LEU A 136 -11.62 -14.63 -5.53
N ASN A 137 -11.43 -15.07 -6.78
CA ASN A 137 -10.39 -16.04 -7.11
C ASN A 137 -9.01 -15.47 -6.77
N PHE A 138 -8.25 -16.24 -5.99
CA PHE A 138 -6.90 -15.88 -5.58
C PHE A 138 -5.91 -15.96 -6.74
N THR A 139 -5.81 -14.86 -7.50
CA THR A 139 -4.90 -14.71 -8.65
C THR A 139 -4.06 -13.45 -8.51
N ALA A 140 -2.91 -13.42 -9.19
CA ALA A 140 -1.97 -12.31 -9.09
C ALA A 140 -2.60 -10.96 -9.44
N GLU A 141 -3.38 -10.94 -10.53
CA GLU A 141 -4.10 -9.77 -11.02
C GLU A 141 -5.22 -9.34 -10.07
N ASN A 142 -6.01 -10.29 -9.54
CA ASN A 142 -7.13 -9.96 -8.66
C ASN A 142 -6.68 -9.36 -7.33
N VAL A 143 -5.60 -9.87 -6.73
CA VAL A 143 -5.05 -9.31 -5.48
C VAL A 143 -4.56 -7.88 -5.69
N TRP A 144 -3.81 -7.63 -6.76
CA TRP A 144 -3.36 -6.27 -7.09
C TRP A 144 -4.53 -5.34 -7.37
N LYS A 145 -5.51 -5.78 -8.17
CA LYS A 145 -6.68 -4.98 -8.54
C LYS A 145 -7.53 -4.65 -7.31
N TRP A 146 -7.79 -5.64 -6.47
CA TRP A 146 -8.49 -5.45 -5.19
C TRP A 146 -7.78 -4.44 -4.29
N ALA A 147 -6.46 -4.57 -4.13
CA ALA A 147 -5.68 -3.62 -3.35
C ALA A 147 -5.73 -2.22 -3.96
N LEU A 148 -5.64 -2.10 -5.29
CA LEU A 148 -5.73 -0.84 -6.01
C LEU A 148 -7.09 -0.16 -5.81
N GLU A 149 -8.18 -0.90 -5.90
CA GLU A 149 -9.55 -0.38 -5.77
C GLU A 149 -9.90 0.02 -4.34
N ASN A 150 -9.37 -0.71 -3.36
CA ASN A 150 -9.67 -0.49 -1.94
C ASN A 150 -8.63 0.38 -1.22
N ARG A 151 -7.56 0.82 -1.91
CA ARG A 151 -6.56 1.69 -1.31
C ARG A 151 -7.15 3.05 -0.98
N GLU A 152 -6.70 3.61 0.12
CA GLU A 152 -7.02 4.98 0.45
C GLU A 152 -5.98 5.90 -0.19
N THR A 153 -6.45 6.92 -0.90
CA THR A 153 -5.58 7.94 -1.49
C THR A 153 -5.91 9.30 -0.90
N PHE A 154 -5.01 9.79 -0.06
CA PHE A 154 -5.09 11.15 0.52
C PHE A 154 -4.09 12.09 -0.12
N LEU A 155 -2.97 11.55 -0.60
CA LEU A 155 -1.94 12.25 -1.33
C LEU A 155 -1.91 11.76 -2.77
N HIS A 156 -2.04 12.69 -3.71
CA HIS A 156 -1.98 12.41 -5.14
C HIS A 156 -0.73 13.03 -5.75
N TRP A 157 0.20 12.16 -6.17
CA TRP A 157 1.37 12.56 -6.93
C TRP A 157 0.99 12.96 -8.36
N LEU A 158 1.00 14.26 -8.63
CA LEU A 158 0.81 14.78 -9.99
C LEU A 158 2.12 14.68 -10.77
N ARG A 159 2.11 13.90 -11.86
CA ARG A 159 3.29 13.66 -12.70
C ARG A 159 3.04 14.15 -14.13
N PRO A 160 3.25 15.44 -14.41
CA PRO A 160 3.13 15.94 -15.77
C PRO A 160 4.20 15.28 -16.64
N HIS A 161 3.78 14.70 -17.76
CA HIS A 161 4.66 14.00 -18.71
C HIS A 161 5.41 14.95 -19.65
N GLY A 162 5.66 16.19 -19.21
CA GLY A 162 6.31 17.25 -20.00
C GLY A 162 5.48 17.83 -21.16
N GLY A 163 4.32 17.24 -21.47
CA GLY A 163 3.37 17.72 -22.48
C GLY A 163 2.15 18.41 -21.89
N LYS A 164 1.33 19.02 -22.77
CA LYS A 164 0.02 19.55 -22.37
C LYS A 164 -0.85 18.40 -21.88
N SER A 165 -1.39 18.56 -20.67
CA SER A 165 -2.22 17.53 -20.04
C SER A 165 -3.36 18.15 -19.26
N LEU A 166 -4.46 17.39 -19.11
CA LEU A 166 -5.56 17.74 -18.22
C LEU A 166 -5.36 17.17 -16.81
N LEU A 167 -4.15 16.71 -16.47
CA LEU A 167 -3.88 15.99 -15.21
C LEU A 167 -4.26 16.87 -14.01
N LEU A 168 -3.67 18.06 -13.90
CA LEU A 168 -3.95 18.98 -12.80
C LEU A 168 -5.42 19.43 -12.81
N TYR A 169 -5.97 19.72 -13.98
CA TYR A 169 -7.37 20.14 -14.14
C TYR A 169 -8.36 19.08 -13.62
N ASN A 170 -8.13 17.81 -13.94
CA ASN A 170 -8.97 16.70 -13.50
C ASN A 170 -8.94 16.51 -11.99
N GLU A 171 -7.83 16.84 -11.33
CA GLU A 171 -7.72 16.80 -9.87
C GLU A 171 -8.42 18.00 -9.21
N LEU A 172 -8.18 19.21 -9.72
CA LEU A 172 -8.82 20.44 -9.20
C LEU A 172 -10.34 20.46 -9.38
N LYS A 173 -10.88 19.71 -10.36
CA LYS A 173 -12.33 19.54 -10.55
C LYS A 173 -13.03 18.76 -9.43
N LYS A 174 -12.29 17.96 -8.65
CA LYS A 174 -12.87 17.12 -7.59
C LYS A 174 -13.30 17.93 -6.36
N GLY A 175 -12.77 19.14 -6.21
CA GLY A 175 -13.09 20.02 -5.09
C GLY A 175 -11.88 20.86 -4.67
N PRO A 176 -11.96 21.53 -3.50
CA PRO A 176 -10.83 22.23 -2.91
C PRO A 176 -9.64 21.28 -2.73
N ALA A 177 -8.46 21.73 -3.15
CA ALA A 177 -7.24 20.94 -3.07
C ALA A 177 -6.11 21.78 -2.49
N LEU A 178 -5.31 21.17 -1.61
CA LEU A 178 -4.04 21.73 -1.16
C LEU A 178 -2.94 21.27 -2.12
N LEU A 179 -2.33 22.22 -2.81
CA LEU A 179 -1.20 21.95 -3.71
C LEU A 179 0.10 22.11 -2.93
N LEU A 180 0.90 21.04 -2.89
CA LEU A 180 2.17 20.99 -2.16
C LEU A 180 3.33 20.81 -3.13
N PHE A 181 4.34 21.64 -2.99
CA PHE A 181 5.59 21.54 -3.73
C PHE A 181 6.69 21.15 -2.74
N LEU A 182 7.10 19.88 -2.81
CA LEU A 182 8.03 19.31 -1.84
C LEU A 182 9.30 18.87 -2.58
N PRO A 183 10.49 19.06 -1.98
CA PRO A 183 11.68 18.41 -2.46
C PRO A 183 11.50 16.91 -2.30
N PHE A 184 11.48 16.18 -3.42
CA PHE A 184 11.32 14.73 -3.43
C PHE A 184 12.55 14.10 -4.05
N ASP A 185 13.30 13.35 -3.24
CA ASP A 185 14.38 12.50 -3.73
C ASP A 185 13.88 11.05 -3.86
N PRO A 186 13.51 10.59 -5.06
CA PRO A 186 13.04 9.22 -5.28
C PRO A 186 14.10 8.17 -4.95
N LEU A 187 15.36 8.53 -4.72
CA LEU A 187 16.42 7.60 -4.32
C LEU A 187 16.51 7.42 -2.80
N ALA A 188 16.05 8.40 -2.02
CA ALA A 188 16.05 8.33 -0.56
C ALA A 188 15.25 7.12 -0.04
N GLU A 189 15.67 6.61 1.12
CA GLU A 189 15.00 5.51 1.83
C GLU A 189 13.76 6.00 2.61
N SER A 190 13.75 7.26 3.03
CA SER A 190 12.65 7.88 3.76
C SER A 190 12.46 9.33 3.35
N HIS A 191 11.26 9.84 3.60
CA HIS A 191 10.85 11.21 3.29
C HIS A 191 10.11 11.82 4.48
N PRO A 192 10.81 12.28 5.51
CA PRO A 192 10.19 12.73 6.76
C PRO A 192 9.09 13.79 6.57
N LEU A 193 9.32 14.74 5.64
CA LEU A 193 8.34 15.78 5.34
C LEU A 193 7.06 15.21 4.70
N LEU A 194 7.18 14.16 3.87
CA LEU A 194 6.01 13.47 3.34
C LEU A 194 5.27 12.73 4.45
N ASP A 195 5.99 12.07 5.36
CA ASP A 195 5.39 11.37 6.49
C ASP A 195 4.61 12.34 7.39
N GLU A 196 5.18 13.50 7.71
CA GLU A 196 4.52 14.56 8.49
C GLU A 196 3.25 15.09 7.81
N ILE A 197 3.34 15.40 6.51
CA ILE A 197 2.20 15.89 5.73
C ILE A 197 1.11 14.83 5.62
N SER A 198 1.50 13.57 5.46
CA SER A 198 0.56 12.44 5.41
C SER A 198 -0.19 12.32 6.73
N LYS A 199 0.53 12.40 7.85
CA LYS A 199 -0.06 12.40 9.18
C LYS A 199 -1.06 13.56 9.36
N LEU A 200 -0.68 14.77 8.96
CA LEU A 200 -1.56 15.93 9.01
C LEU A 200 -2.82 15.75 8.15
N ALA A 201 -2.68 15.18 6.95
CA ALA A 201 -3.80 14.90 6.06
C ALA A 201 -4.77 13.87 6.67
N LEU A 202 -4.24 12.85 7.34
CA LEU A 202 -5.03 11.86 8.08
C LEU A 202 -5.79 12.49 9.25
N GLU A 203 -5.12 13.31 10.07
CA GLU A 203 -5.72 14.05 11.18
C GLU A 203 -6.85 14.96 10.70
N TYR A 204 -6.61 15.75 9.64
CA TYR A 204 -7.62 16.63 9.05
C TYR A 204 -8.86 15.86 8.59
N LYS A 205 -8.69 14.68 7.98
CA LYS A 205 -9.82 13.84 7.56
C LYS A 205 -10.58 13.27 8.77
N GLY A 206 -9.89 13.01 9.87
CA GLY A 206 -10.47 12.56 11.14
C GLY A 206 -11.35 13.60 11.84
N CYS A 207 -11.08 14.90 11.66
CA CYS A 207 -11.79 15.98 12.36
C CYS A 207 -13.32 15.98 12.16
N ASN A 208 -13.80 15.57 10.98
CA ASN A 208 -15.25 15.52 10.72
C ASN A 208 -15.97 14.40 11.49
N ARG A 209 -15.26 13.37 11.96
CA ARG A 209 -15.85 12.28 12.75
C ARG A 209 -16.15 12.71 14.19
N GLY A 210 -15.25 13.48 14.82
CA GLY A 210 -15.45 13.95 16.20
C GLY A 210 -16.65 14.89 16.37
N GLN A 211 -16.92 15.74 15.37
CA GLN A 211 -18.09 16.64 15.42
C GLN A 211 -19.44 15.91 15.31
N GLN A 212 -19.44 14.65 14.86
CA GLN A 212 -20.66 13.85 14.69
C GLN A 212 -20.93 12.97 15.92
N GLU A 213 -19.91 12.63 16.70
CA GLU A 213 -20.03 11.93 17.99
C GLU A 213 -20.34 12.90 19.16
N ASP A 214 -19.96 14.17 19.06
CA ASP A 214 -20.30 15.22 20.04
C ASP A 214 -21.75 15.79 19.89
N ALA A 215 -22.56 15.23 18.99
CA ALA A 215 -23.95 15.64 18.76
C ALA A 215 -25.00 14.72 19.42
N GLU A 216 -24.60 13.84 20.35
CA GLU A 216 -25.52 13.20 21.30
C GLU A 216 -25.33 13.81 22.71
N PRO A 217 -26.36 14.44 23.30
CA PRO A 217 -26.23 14.97 24.66
C PRO A 217 -26.17 13.81 25.67
N GLN A 218 -24.97 13.56 26.19
CA GLN A 218 -24.78 12.71 27.37
C GLN A 218 -25.40 13.39 28.60
N SER A 219 -26.41 12.74 29.17
CA SER A 219 -26.86 13.01 30.52
C SER A 219 -25.89 12.37 31.51
N LEU A 220 -25.26 13.23 32.31
CA LEU A 220 -24.63 13.04 33.63
C LEU A 220 -24.61 11.60 34.21
N GLN A 221 -23.42 11.04 34.42
CA GLN A 221 -22.91 10.70 35.76
C GLN A 221 -21.42 10.33 35.73
N GLY A 222 -20.69 10.80 36.74
CA GLY A 222 -19.23 10.95 36.75
C GLY A 222 -18.39 9.75 37.21
N GLY A 223 -17.07 9.97 37.12
CA GLY A 223 -15.99 9.12 37.65
C GLY A 223 -14.65 9.47 36.99
N ASP A 224 -13.66 9.86 37.81
CA ASP A 224 -12.32 10.39 37.47
C ASP A 224 -11.36 9.40 36.73
N PRO A 225 -10.22 9.89 36.17
CA PRO A 225 -9.59 9.33 34.98
C PRO A 225 -8.41 8.39 35.28
N LEU A 226 -8.18 7.41 34.39
CA LEU A 226 -6.91 6.69 34.30
C LEU A 226 -6.45 6.59 32.84
N VAL A 227 -5.24 7.14 32.66
CA VAL A 227 -4.46 7.24 31.42
C VAL A 227 -4.13 5.87 30.85
N ALA A 228 -4.42 5.66 29.56
CA ALA A 228 -3.74 4.69 28.73
C ALA A 228 -3.67 5.21 27.29
N ALA A 229 -2.55 5.84 26.94
CA ALA A 229 -2.20 6.13 25.56
C ALA A 229 -1.79 4.81 24.87
N GLY A 230 -2.76 4.12 24.29
CA GLY A 230 -2.56 3.02 23.35
C GLY A 230 -3.08 3.45 21.98
N LEU A 231 -2.23 3.39 20.96
CA LEU A 231 -2.64 3.58 19.57
C LEU A 231 -3.68 2.50 19.22
N HIS A 232 -4.92 2.92 18.96
CA HIS A 232 -5.99 2.05 18.50
C HIS A 232 -5.65 1.55 17.09
N LEU A 233 -5.29 0.27 16.96
CA LEU A 233 -5.20 -0.39 15.66
C LEU A 233 -6.64 -0.66 15.17
N PRO A 234 -7.04 -0.22 13.97
CA PRO A 234 -8.38 -0.53 13.47
C PRO A 234 -8.52 -2.03 13.18
N THR A 235 -9.55 -2.64 13.75
CA THR A 235 -9.92 -4.05 13.55
C THR A 235 -10.13 -4.32 12.06
N ALA A 236 -9.62 -5.43 11.55
CA ALA A 236 -9.82 -5.81 10.16
C ALA A 236 -11.25 -6.32 9.96
N GLU A 237 -11.96 -5.78 8.97
CA GLU A 237 -13.31 -6.22 8.61
C GLU A 237 -13.26 -7.06 7.32
N ALA A 238 -14.11 -8.08 7.26
CA ALA A 238 -14.38 -8.79 6.01
C ALA A 238 -15.11 -7.83 5.06
N ALA A 239 -14.63 -7.71 3.82
CA ALA A 239 -15.24 -6.82 2.83
C ALA A 239 -16.70 -7.22 2.58
N SER A 240 -17.65 -6.46 3.15
CA SER A 240 -19.08 -6.58 2.85
C SER A 240 -19.38 -5.77 1.59
N SER A 241 -19.73 -6.46 0.51
CA SER A 241 -20.30 -5.84 -0.68
C SER A 241 -21.74 -5.37 -0.38
N ALA A 242 -21.97 -4.07 -0.36
CA ALA A 242 -23.30 -3.50 -0.56
C ALA A 242 -23.49 -3.17 -2.06
N PRO A 243 -24.72 -3.33 -2.61
CA PRO A 243 -25.01 -3.34 -4.04
C PRO A 243 -24.85 -1.99 -4.75
#